data_AF-A0A975C9N5-F1
#
_entry.id   AF-A0A975C9N5-F1
#
_cell.length_a   1.000
_cell.length_b   1.000
_cell.length_c   1.000
_cell.angle_alpha   90.00
_cell.angle_beta   90.00
_cell.angle_gamma   90.00
#
_symmetry.space_group_name_H-M   'P 1'
#
loop_
_entity.id
_entity.type
_entity.pdbx_description
1 polymer ?
#
loop_
_entity_poly.entity_id
_entity_poly.type
_entity_poly.pdbx_seq_one_letter_code
_entity_poly.pdbx_strand_id
1 'polypeptide(L)'
;MTRMKVSGIKSIGALVIGFLIYLIDVVNEAVVVLVFFMLLDVITGLLRSWVTKSWDSTIGFSGVVKKLGIFIMIGMAASIEYMVMYVGQDSKGLILLGVAAFFIVNEGISILENCAQIGLPIPAVLFNALEKMHRDPSGKEQRLVRHPMLDRIEKKELLKENEALLHQLQKKKEEITDENQLESKDQE
;
A
#
# COMPACT_ATOMS: atom_id res chain seq x y z
N MET A 1 -8.00 16.23 32.79
CA MET A 1 -9.27 15.62 32.31
C MET A 1 -10.10 16.50 31.35
N THR A 2 -9.67 17.73 31.03
CA THR A 2 -10.43 18.66 30.18
C THR A 2 -10.16 18.52 28.68
N ARG A 3 -8.99 18.02 28.24
CA ARG A 3 -8.66 17.91 26.79
C ARG A 3 -9.48 16.88 26.01
N MET A 4 -9.89 15.75 26.61
CA MET A 4 -10.73 14.76 25.93
C MET A 4 -12.15 15.27 25.65
N LYS A 5 -12.73 16.11 26.53
CA LYS A 5 -14.07 16.68 26.34
C LYS A 5 -14.15 17.66 25.17
N VAL A 6 -13.10 18.45 24.93
CA VAL A 6 -13.04 19.40 23.79
C VAL A 6 -12.80 18.69 22.46
N SER A 7 -12.12 17.53 22.47
CA SER A 7 -11.87 16.74 21.26
C SER A 7 -13.13 15.99 20.77
N GLY A 8 -13.93 15.44 21.70
CA GLY A 8 -15.20 14.78 21.36
C GLY A 8 -16.25 15.74 20.80
N ILE A 9 -16.29 16.98 21.29
CA ILE A 9 -17.20 18.02 20.78
C ILE A 9 -16.81 18.50 19.37
N LYS A 10 -15.52 18.49 19.04
CA LYS A 10 -15.01 18.81 17.69
C LYS A 10 -15.28 17.68 16.69
N SER A 11 -15.19 16.41 17.11
CA SER A 11 -15.45 15.26 16.24
C SER A 11 -16.93 15.08 15.92
N ILE A 12 -17.81 15.35 16.90
CA ILE A 12 -19.26 15.36 16.68
C ILE A 12 -19.63 16.55 15.78
N GLY A 13 -19.02 17.72 15.99
CA GLY A 13 -19.18 18.88 15.11
C GLY A 13 -18.80 18.60 13.66
N ALA A 14 -17.70 17.89 13.40
CA ALA A 14 -17.29 17.51 12.04
C ALA A 14 -18.26 16.52 11.37
N LEU A 15 -18.80 15.56 12.14
CA LEU A 15 -19.81 14.62 11.66
C LEU A 15 -21.12 15.32 11.28
N VAL A 16 -21.55 16.28 12.11
CA VAL A 16 -22.77 17.07 11.88
C VAL A 16 -22.59 18.05 10.72
N ILE A 17 -21.42 18.67 10.59
CA ILE A 17 -21.09 19.56 9.46
C ILE A 17 -21.02 18.77 8.14
N GLY A 18 -20.41 17.57 8.14
CA GLY A 18 -20.39 16.69 6.97
C GLY A 18 -21.78 16.22 6.54
N PHE A 19 -22.65 15.92 7.52
CA PHE A 19 -24.05 15.57 7.29
C PHE A 19 -24.89 16.77 6.79
N LEU A 20 -24.62 17.98 7.29
CA LEU A 20 -25.25 19.22 6.82
C LEU A 20 -24.81 19.59 5.40
N ILE A 21 -23.53 19.41 5.05
CA ILE A 21 -23.02 19.61 3.69
C ILE A 21 -23.72 18.69 2.69
N TYR A 22 -23.97 17.43 3.08
CA TYR A 22 -24.73 16.47 2.29
C TYR A 22 -26.20 16.88 2.08
N LEU A 23 -26.84 17.51 3.08
CA LEU A 23 -28.25 17.95 2.98
C LEU A 23 -28.46 19.27 2.23
N ILE A 24 -27.41 20.05 1.95
CA ILE A 24 -27.50 21.37 1.32
C ILE A 24 -27.46 21.27 -0.23
N ASP A 25 -27.27 20.08 -0.80
CA ASP A 25 -27.27 19.84 -2.27
C ASP A 25 -26.22 20.67 -3.04
N VAL A 26 -25.18 21.13 -2.34
CA VAL A 26 -24.06 21.93 -2.90
C VAL A 26 -22.93 21.03 -3.39
N VAL A 27 -22.96 19.73 -3.11
CA VAL A 27 -21.87 18.80 -3.40
C VAL A 27 -22.25 17.90 -4.57
N ASN A 28 -21.40 17.87 -5.59
CA ASN A 28 -21.52 16.94 -6.71
C ASN A 28 -21.60 15.48 -6.20
N GLU A 29 -22.56 14.71 -6.73
CA GLU A 29 -22.87 13.35 -6.26
C GLU A 29 -21.66 12.42 -6.38
N ALA A 30 -20.82 12.61 -7.40
CA ALA A 30 -19.61 11.83 -7.58
C ALA A 30 -18.59 12.05 -6.46
N VAL A 31 -18.49 13.27 -5.94
CA VAL A 31 -17.60 13.60 -4.81
C VAL A 31 -18.13 12.96 -3.53
N VAL A 32 -19.45 12.91 -3.33
CA VAL A 32 -20.05 12.22 -2.19
C VAL A 32 -19.76 10.73 -2.21
N VAL A 33 -19.94 10.08 -3.37
CA VAL A 33 -19.61 8.65 -3.56
C VAL A 33 -18.12 8.40 -3.34
N LEU A 34 -17.24 9.28 -3.85
CA LEU A 34 -15.80 9.18 -3.61
C LEU A 34 -15.46 9.21 -2.11
N VAL A 35 -16.00 10.17 -1.36
CA VAL A 35 -15.76 10.26 0.08
C VAL A 35 -16.26 9.01 0.82
N PHE A 36 -17.40 8.45 0.40
CA PHE A 36 -17.89 7.18 0.95
C PHE A 36 -16.91 6.02 0.69
N PHE A 37 -16.39 5.89 -0.53
CA PHE A 37 -15.38 4.87 -0.85
C PHE A 37 -14.08 5.08 -0.05
N MET A 38 -13.62 6.31 0.10
CA MET A 38 -12.45 6.64 0.94
C MET A 38 -12.66 6.22 2.40
N LEU A 39 -13.87 6.39 2.95
CA LEU A 39 -14.23 5.96 4.29
C LEU A 39 -14.20 4.43 4.42
N LEU A 40 -14.79 3.72 3.46
CA LEU A 40 -14.75 2.25 3.42
C LEU A 40 -13.33 1.71 3.34
N ASP A 41 -12.45 2.36 2.56
CA ASP A 41 -11.05 1.97 2.47
C ASP A 41 -10.32 2.12 3.82
N VAL A 42 -10.55 3.22 4.54
CA VAL A 42 -9.98 3.39 5.89
C VAL A 42 -10.49 2.30 6.85
N ILE A 43 -11.79 2.00 6.81
CA ILE A 43 -12.38 0.95 7.66
C ILE A 43 -11.78 -0.43 7.32
N THR A 44 -11.70 -0.79 6.04
CA THR A 44 -11.16 -2.08 5.62
C THR A 44 -9.65 -2.20 5.88
N GLY A 45 -8.89 -1.11 5.74
CA GLY A 45 -7.48 -1.05 6.13
C GLY A 45 -7.28 -1.26 7.63
N LEU A 46 -8.13 -0.66 8.47
CA LEU A 46 -8.12 -0.88 9.92
C LEU A 46 -8.45 -2.33 10.28
N LEU A 47 -9.48 -2.91 9.65
CA LEU A 47 -9.86 -4.31 9.84
C LEU A 47 -8.72 -5.25 9.45
N ARG A 48 -8.07 -5.00 8.32
CA ARG A 48 -6.90 -5.73 7.86
C ARG A 48 -5.79 -5.69 8.92
N SER A 49 -5.36 -4.51 9.36
CA SER A 49 -4.32 -4.36 10.38
C SER A 49 -4.65 -5.05 11.69
N TRP A 50 -5.93 -5.10 12.07
CA TRP A 50 -6.37 -5.81 13.26
C TRP A 50 -6.25 -7.32 13.12
N VAL A 51 -6.66 -7.88 11.97
CA VAL A 51 -6.59 -9.33 11.68
C VAL A 51 -5.14 -9.78 11.50
N THR A 52 -4.32 -9.03 10.76
CA THR A 52 -2.91 -9.37 10.50
C THR A 52 -1.98 -9.02 11.66
N LYS A 53 -2.48 -8.34 12.71
CA LYS A 53 -1.71 -7.81 13.85
C LYS A 53 -0.52 -6.91 13.46
N SER A 54 -0.53 -6.37 12.24
CA SER A 54 0.53 -5.50 11.73
C SER A 54 0.09 -4.03 11.80
N TRP A 55 0.55 -3.34 12.85
CA TRP A 55 0.32 -1.91 13.05
C TRP A 55 1.58 -1.13 12.70
N ASP A 56 1.76 -0.82 11.42
CA ASP A 56 2.79 0.13 11.01
C ASP A 56 2.16 1.51 10.77
N SER A 57 2.38 2.41 11.72
CA SER A 57 1.90 3.80 11.65
C SER A 57 2.47 4.56 10.46
N THR A 58 3.63 4.16 9.93
CA THR A 58 4.26 4.75 8.75
C THR A 58 3.44 4.46 7.49
N ILE A 59 2.94 3.23 7.38
CA ILE A 59 2.05 2.80 6.29
C ILE A 59 0.70 3.54 6.42
N GLY A 60 0.16 3.66 7.63
CA GLY A 60 -1.07 4.40 7.90
C GLY A 60 -0.96 5.89 7.53
N PHE A 61 0.13 6.56 7.91
CA PHE A 61 0.36 7.97 7.57
C PHE A 61 0.53 8.18 6.06
N SER A 62 1.24 7.28 5.38
CA SER A 62 1.37 7.32 3.91
C SER A 62 0.00 7.25 3.22
N GLY A 63 -0.92 6.41 3.72
CA GLY A 63 -2.30 6.34 3.24
C GLY A 63 -3.05 7.66 3.37
N VAL A 64 -2.94 8.33 4.52
CA VAL A 64 -3.58 9.64 4.76
C VAL A 64 -3.03 10.72 3.82
N VAL A 65 -1.71 10.77 3.61
CA VAL A 65 -1.10 11.74 2.68
C VAL A 65 -1.58 11.53 1.24
N LYS A 66 -1.70 10.28 0.78
CA LYS A 66 -2.25 9.97 -0.55
C LYS A 66 -3.70 10.47 -0.68
N LYS A 67 -4.53 10.26 0.34
CA LYS A 67 -5.92 10.73 0.38
C LYS A 67 -6.02 12.26 0.36
N LEU A 68 -5.09 12.99 0.96
CA LEU A 68 -5.00 14.46 0.81
C LEU A 68 -4.71 14.87 -0.63
N GLY A 69 -3.87 14.13 -1.35
CA GLY A 69 -3.62 14.32 -2.77
C GLY A 69 -4.89 14.19 -3.63
N ILE A 70 -5.78 13.26 -3.28
CA ILE A 70 -7.08 13.10 -3.96
C ILE A 70 -7.92 14.37 -3.83
N PHE A 71 -8.01 14.97 -2.63
CA PHE A 71 -8.75 16.22 -2.44
C PHE A 71 -8.17 17.39 -3.25
N ILE A 72 -6.84 17.46 -3.39
CA ILE A 72 -6.19 18.47 -4.24
C ILE A 72 -6.60 18.27 -5.71
N MET A 73 -6.58 17.02 -6.20
CA MET A 73 -6.97 16.71 -7.58
C MET A 73 -8.46 17.00 -7.85
N ILE A 74 -9.33 16.71 -6.88
CA ILE A 74 -10.76 17.05 -6.95
C ILE A 74 -10.97 18.56 -6.95
N GLY A 75 -10.27 19.31 -6.10
CA GLY A 75 -10.32 20.78 -6.10
C GLY A 75 -9.84 21.38 -7.43
N MET A 76 -8.80 20.80 -8.03
CA MET A 76 -8.33 21.18 -9.36
C MET A 76 -9.38 20.89 -10.44
N ALA A 77 -9.96 19.69 -10.45
CA ALA A 77 -11.00 19.30 -11.40
C ALA A 77 -12.25 20.20 -11.29
N ALA A 78 -12.67 20.51 -10.06
CA ALA A 78 -13.78 21.44 -9.80
C ALA A 78 -13.47 22.86 -10.28
N SER A 79 -12.21 23.31 -10.14
CA SER A 79 -11.78 24.63 -10.64
C SER A 79 -11.81 24.69 -12.18
N ILE A 80 -11.41 23.60 -12.84
CA ILE A 80 -11.47 23.47 -14.30
C ILE A 80 -12.92 23.43 -14.77
N GLU A 81 -13.77 22.62 -14.13
CA GLU A 81 -15.20 22.55 -14.42
C GLU A 81 -15.88 23.92 -14.31
N TYR A 82 -15.57 24.68 -13.25
CA TYR A 82 -16.06 26.04 -13.08
C TYR A 82 -15.61 26.99 -14.21
N MET A 83 -14.35 26.89 -14.63
CA MET A 83 -13.83 27.68 -15.75
C MET A 83 -14.54 27.34 -17.07
N VAL A 84 -14.78 26.06 -17.34
CA VAL A 84 -15.49 25.60 -18.55
C VAL A 84 -16.93 26.15 -18.57
N MET A 85 -17.62 26.06 -17.43
CA MET A 85 -18.96 26.65 -17.26
C MET A 85 -18.97 28.15 -17.52
N TYR A 86 -17.95 28.88 -17.04
CA TYR A 86 -17.83 30.33 -17.22
C TYR A 86 -17.62 30.74 -18.68
N VAL A 87 -16.97 29.91 -19.50
CA VAL A 87 -16.78 30.14 -20.95
C VAL A 87 -18.05 29.82 -21.76
N GLY A 88 -19.16 29.49 -21.09
CA GLY A 88 -20.46 29.24 -21.70
C GLY A 88 -20.64 27.83 -22.24
N GLN A 89 -19.74 26.90 -21.88
CA GLN A 89 -19.88 25.47 -22.15
C GLN A 89 -20.43 24.79 -20.90
N ASP A 90 -21.66 24.29 -20.96
CA ASP A 90 -22.22 23.48 -19.87
C ASP A 90 -21.70 22.04 -19.99
N SER A 91 -20.61 21.76 -19.28
CA SER A 91 -20.03 20.43 -19.17
C SER A 91 -20.81 19.50 -18.24
N LYS A 92 -21.89 19.97 -17.58
CA LYS A 92 -22.75 19.19 -16.69
C LYS A 92 -22.00 18.39 -15.60
N GLY A 93 -20.85 18.87 -15.16
CA GLY A 93 -20.04 18.19 -14.15
C GLY A 93 -19.18 17.03 -14.69
N LEU A 94 -19.08 16.83 -16.01
CA LEU A 94 -18.41 15.66 -16.59
C LEU A 94 -16.92 15.56 -16.24
N ILE A 95 -16.21 16.68 -16.10
CA ILE A 95 -14.77 16.66 -15.78
C ILE A 95 -14.60 16.21 -14.34
N LEU A 96 -15.36 16.83 -13.44
CA LEU A 96 -15.35 16.46 -12.03
C LEU A 96 -15.79 15.00 -11.82
N LEU A 97 -16.84 14.55 -12.53
CA LEU A 97 -17.31 13.17 -12.52
C LEU A 97 -16.23 12.20 -12.99
N GLY A 98 -15.53 12.50 -14.09
CA GLY A 98 -14.46 11.64 -14.61
C GLY A 98 -13.30 11.49 -13.63
N VAL A 99 -12.85 12.59 -13.03
CA VAL A 99 -11.78 12.57 -12.01
C VAL A 99 -12.23 11.85 -10.75
N ALA A 100 -13.45 12.10 -10.28
CA ALA A 100 -14.01 11.41 -9.11
C ALA A 100 -14.16 9.89 -9.37
N ALA A 101 -14.66 9.49 -10.54
CA ALA A 101 -14.80 8.10 -10.93
C ALA A 101 -13.45 7.36 -10.95
N PHE A 102 -12.39 8.00 -11.46
CA PHE A 102 -11.05 7.44 -11.43
C PHE A 102 -10.60 7.12 -9.99
N PHE A 103 -10.81 8.06 -9.05
CA PHE A 103 -10.44 7.84 -7.66
C PHE A 103 -11.38 6.86 -6.93
N ILE A 104 -12.67 6.80 -7.28
CA ILE A 104 -13.60 5.79 -6.77
C ILE A 104 -13.10 4.38 -7.11
N VAL A 105 -12.66 4.17 -8.34
CA VAL A 105 -12.09 2.88 -8.77
C VAL A 105 -10.80 2.57 -8.00
N ASN A 106 -9.91 3.54 -7.79
CA ASN A 106 -8.69 3.34 -7.00
C ASN A 106 -8.99 2.95 -5.54
N GLU A 107 -9.96 3.61 -4.90
CA GLU A 107 -10.40 3.26 -3.55
C GLU A 107 -11.06 1.87 -3.52
N GLY A 108 -11.86 1.52 -4.54
CA GLY A 108 -12.43 0.19 -4.70
C GLY A 108 -11.36 -0.92 -4.83
N ILE A 109 -10.27 -0.65 -5.55
CA ILE A 109 -9.11 -1.55 -5.67
C ILE A 109 -8.44 -1.76 -4.31
N SER A 110 -8.21 -0.68 -3.55
CA SER A 110 -7.62 -0.73 -2.21
C SER A 110 -8.51 -1.51 -1.22
N ILE A 111 -9.82 -1.31 -1.28
CA ILE A 111 -10.81 -2.08 -0.49
C ILE A 111 -10.73 -3.57 -0.82
N LEU A 112 -10.69 -3.93 -2.11
CA LEU A 112 -10.60 -5.32 -2.53
C LEU A 112 -9.30 -5.97 -2.04
N GLU A 113 -8.18 -5.25 -2.11
CA GLU A 113 -6.90 -5.72 -1.60
C GLU A 113 -6.96 -5.96 -0.08
N ASN A 114 -7.51 -5.00 0.69
CA ASN A 114 -7.68 -5.15 2.13
C ASN A 114 -8.57 -6.35 2.47
N CYS A 115 -9.68 -6.55 1.74
CA CYS A 115 -10.57 -7.70 1.89
C CYS A 115 -9.85 -9.03 1.57
N ALA A 116 -9.04 -9.07 0.52
CA ALA A 116 -8.27 -10.24 0.13
C ALA A 116 -7.34 -10.68 1.27
N GLN A 117 -6.68 -9.72 1.91
CA GLN A 117 -5.72 -9.96 2.99
C GLN A 117 -6.38 -10.34 4.31
N ILE A 118 -7.67 -10.01 4.51
CA ILE A 118 -8.48 -10.50 5.62
C ILE A 118 -8.92 -11.96 5.40
N GLY A 119 -8.82 -12.49 4.16
CA GLY A 119 -9.19 -13.85 3.81
C GLY A 119 -10.60 -13.99 3.24
N LEU A 120 -11.21 -12.91 2.74
CA LEU A 120 -12.47 -13.02 2.01
C LEU A 120 -12.26 -13.78 0.69
N PRO A 121 -13.16 -14.70 0.31
CA PRO A 121 -13.06 -15.41 -0.96
C PRO A 121 -13.33 -14.44 -2.12
N ILE A 122 -12.27 -14.00 -2.80
CA ILE A 122 -12.34 -13.14 -3.98
C ILE A 122 -12.16 -13.99 -5.23
N PRO A 123 -12.99 -13.80 -6.29
CA PRO A 123 -12.82 -14.52 -7.54
C PRO A 123 -11.43 -14.33 -8.14
N ALA A 124 -10.85 -15.42 -8.66
CA ALA A 124 -9.49 -15.44 -9.22
C ALA A 124 -9.26 -14.38 -10.31
N VAL A 125 -10.30 -14.04 -11.09
CA VAL A 125 -10.23 -12.99 -12.12
C VAL A 125 -9.90 -11.62 -11.52
N LEU A 126 -10.54 -11.26 -10.40
CA LEU A 126 -10.26 -9.99 -9.71
C LEU A 126 -8.87 -10.02 -9.06
N PHE A 127 -8.50 -11.13 -8.43
CA PHE A 127 -7.17 -11.27 -7.82
C PHE A 127 -6.04 -11.14 -8.87
N ASN A 128 -6.18 -11.79 -10.01
CA ASN A 128 -5.21 -11.71 -11.11
C ASN A 128 -5.15 -10.30 -11.73
N ALA A 129 -6.28 -9.60 -11.79
CA ALA A 129 -6.31 -8.20 -12.23
C ALA A 129 -5.58 -7.29 -11.24
N LEU A 130 -5.78 -7.49 -9.93
CA LEU A 130 -5.05 -6.79 -8.87
C LEU A 130 -3.54 -7.05 -8.96
N GLU A 131 -3.12 -8.31 -9.14
CA GLU A 131 -1.70 -8.67 -9.26
C GLU A 131 -1.06 -8.04 -10.52
N LYS A 132 -1.79 -7.99 -11.63
CA LYS A 132 -1.30 -7.32 -12.85
C LYS A 132 -1.14 -5.81 -12.70
N MET A 133 -2.06 -5.14 -12.00
CA MET A 133 -1.94 -3.69 -11.72
C MET A 133 -0.74 -3.39 -10.81
N HIS A 134 -0.36 -4.32 -9.94
CA HIS A 134 0.87 -4.22 -9.15
C HIS A 134 2.14 -4.47 -9.97
N ARG A 135 2.03 -5.07 -11.16
CA ARG A 135 3.17 -5.51 -11.97
C ARG A 135 3.61 -4.57 -13.10
N ASP A 136 2.93 -3.45 -13.46
CA ASP A 136 3.59 -2.47 -14.36
C ASP A 136 3.03 -1.04 -14.56
N PRO A 137 3.91 -0.01 -14.83
CA PRO A 137 4.41 0.26 -16.19
C PRO A 137 5.94 0.52 -16.39
N SER A 138 6.85 0.07 -15.52
CA SER A 138 8.32 0.20 -15.73
C SER A 138 9.19 -1.02 -15.41
N GLY A 139 8.66 -2.25 -15.42
CA GLY A 139 9.36 -3.52 -15.26
C GLY A 139 10.26 -3.62 -14.02
N LYS A 140 10.11 -2.71 -13.07
CA LYS A 140 10.86 -2.67 -11.83
C LYS A 140 9.89 -3.08 -10.77
N GLU A 141 10.09 -4.27 -10.21
CA GLU A 141 9.59 -4.57 -8.87
C GLU A 141 9.71 -3.31 -8.03
N GLN A 142 8.68 -2.98 -7.27
CA GLN A 142 8.90 -2.18 -6.07
C GLN A 142 9.83 -3.03 -5.19
N ARG A 143 11.14 -2.97 -5.47
CA ARG A 143 12.16 -2.96 -4.44
C ARG A 143 11.66 -1.86 -3.53
N LEU A 144 10.93 -2.25 -2.49
CA LEU A 144 11.01 -1.59 -1.18
C LEU A 144 12.44 -1.07 -1.14
N VAL A 145 12.63 0.25 -1.09
CA VAL A 145 13.96 0.85 -1.07
C VAL A 145 14.65 0.21 0.11
N ARG A 146 15.35 -0.91 -0.13
CA ARG A 146 16.01 -1.68 0.90
C ARG A 146 17.05 -0.69 1.34
N HIS A 147 16.89 -0.23 2.58
CA HIS A 147 17.81 0.74 3.14
C HIS A 147 19.21 0.18 2.86
N PRO A 148 20.15 0.94 2.29
CA PRO A 148 21.44 0.40 1.80
C PRO A 148 22.24 -0.38 2.85
N MET A 149 21.83 -0.31 4.11
CA MET A 149 22.31 -1.11 5.23
C MET A 149 21.86 -2.58 5.17
N LEU A 150 20.63 -2.88 4.72
CA LEU A 150 20.09 -4.24 4.61
C LEU A 150 20.85 -5.06 3.56
N ASP A 151 21.13 -4.46 2.40
CA ASP A 151 21.94 -5.09 1.35
C ASP A 151 23.39 -5.37 1.84
N ARG A 152 23.91 -4.52 2.75
CA ARG A 152 25.22 -4.75 3.37
C ARG A 152 25.19 -5.84 4.44
N ILE A 153 24.10 -5.99 5.19
CA ILE A 153 23.95 -7.05 6.20
C ILE A 153 23.90 -8.40 5.49
N GLU A 154 23.02 -8.55 4.50
CA GLU A 154 22.84 -9.79 3.74
C GLU A 154 24.13 -10.16 2.98
N LYS A 155 24.81 -9.20 2.35
CA LYS A 155 26.11 -9.45 1.71
C LYS A 155 27.18 -9.88 2.71
N LYS A 156 27.25 -9.28 3.90
CA LYS A 156 28.21 -9.69 4.95
C LYS A 156 27.90 -11.09 5.48
N GLU A 157 26.63 -11.40 5.63
CA GLU A 157 26.16 -12.69 6.14
C GLU A 157 26.43 -13.81 5.13
N LEU A 158 26.12 -13.56 3.85
CA LEU A 158 26.48 -14.46 2.74
C LEU A 158 27.99 -14.64 2.59
N LEU A 159 28.79 -13.58 2.73
CA LEU A 159 30.25 -13.71 2.69
C LEU A 159 30.78 -14.57 3.84
N LYS A 160 30.23 -14.37 5.04
CA LYS A 160 30.61 -15.16 6.23
C LYS A 160 30.22 -16.63 6.08
N GLU A 161 29.06 -16.91 5.52
CA GLU A 161 28.62 -18.28 5.21
C GLU A 161 29.51 -18.94 4.15
N ASN A 162 29.87 -18.20 3.10
CA ASN A 162 30.72 -18.72 2.02
C ASN A 162 32.15 -18.99 2.50
N GLU A 163 32.72 -18.11 3.34
CA GLU A 163 34.02 -18.35 3.99
C GLU A 163 33.99 -19.57 4.92
N ALA A 164 32.92 -19.74 5.70
CA ALA A 164 32.75 -20.91 6.56
C ALA A 164 32.64 -22.22 5.75
N LEU A 165 31.92 -22.19 4.63
CA LEU A 165 31.84 -23.33 3.70
C LEU A 165 33.19 -23.66 3.07
N LEU A 166 33.97 -22.65 2.66
CA LEU A 166 35.32 -22.88 2.13
C LEU A 166 36.22 -23.54 3.18
N HIS A 167 36.13 -23.11 4.44
CA HIS A 167 36.88 -23.73 5.53
C HIS A 167 36.44 -25.18 5.78
N GLN A 168 35.14 -25.48 5.70
CA GLN A 168 34.63 -26.85 5.80
C GLN A 168 35.11 -27.73 4.64
N LEU A 169 35.11 -27.19 3.41
CA LEU A 169 35.59 -27.91 2.23
C LEU A 169 37.09 -28.18 2.31
N GLN A 170 37.88 -27.22 2.81
CA GLN A 170 39.32 -27.43 3.04
C GLN A 170 39.55 -28.54 4.07
N LYS A 171 38.89 -28.49 5.23
CA LYS A 171 39.00 -29.52 6.26
C LYS A 171 38.60 -30.90 5.74
N LYS A 172 37.50 -30.98 5.00
CA LYS A 172 37.04 -32.24 4.39
C LYS A 172 38.02 -32.76 3.34
N LYS A 173 38.67 -31.87 2.59
CA LYS A 173 39.72 -32.25 1.62
C LYS A 173 40.97 -32.78 2.31
N GLU A 174 41.36 -32.21 3.44
CA GLU A 174 42.46 -32.70 4.28
C GLU A 174 42.13 -34.08 4.86
N GLU A 175 40.93 -34.26 5.44
CA GLU A 175 40.46 -35.55 5.95
C GLU A 175 40.49 -36.65 4.87
N ILE A 176 39.98 -36.35 3.66
CA ILE A 176 40.02 -37.29 2.52
C ILE A 176 41.45 -37.58 2.07
N THR A 177 42.36 -36.60 2.16
CA THR A 177 43.77 -36.79 1.76
C THR A 177 44.50 -37.68 2.76
N ASP A 178 44.23 -37.50 4.05
CA ASP A 178 44.81 -38.30 5.12
C ASP A 178 44.26 -39.74 5.12
N GLU A 179 42.95 -39.93 4.89
CA GLU A 179 42.33 -41.27 4.74
C GLU A 179 42.95 -42.03 3.56
N ASN A 180 43.13 -41.39 2.40
CA ASN A 180 43.75 -42.03 1.24
C ASN A 180 45.24 -42.37 1.47
N GLN A 181 45.96 -41.59 2.30
CA GLN A 181 47.36 -41.90 2.66
C GLN A 181 47.46 -43.05 3.66
N LEU A 182 46.49 -43.18 4.58
CA LEU A 182 46.40 -44.31 5.52
C LEU A 182 46.06 -45.62 4.79
N GLU A 183 45.06 -45.61 3.89
CA GLU A 183 44.69 -46.79 3.10
C GLU A 183 45.83 -47.27 2.17
N SER A 184 46.69 -46.37 1.69
CA SER A 184 47.86 -46.72 0.87
C SER A 184 49.02 -47.36 1.66
N LYS A 185 49.12 -47.12 2.98
CA LYS A 185 50.15 -47.69 3.85
C LYS A 185 49.80 -49.07 4.40
N ASP A 186 48.52 -49.39 4.51
CA ASP A 186 48.05 -50.72 4.93
C ASP A 186 48.08 -51.76 3.78
N GLN A 187 48.43 -51.34 2.55
CA GLN A 187 48.56 -52.20 1.37
C GLN A 187 50.02 -52.54 0.96
N GLU A 188 51.03 -52.07 1.70
CA GLU A 188 52.45 -52.49 1.61
C GLU A 188 52.85 -53.41 2.78
#